data_AF-A0A0J6K8X7-F1
#
_entry.id   AF-A0A0J6K8X7-F1
#
_cell.length_a   1.000
_cell.length_b   1.000
_cell.length_c   1.000
_cell.angle_alpha   90.00
_cell.angle_beta   90.00
_cell.angle_gamma   90.00
#
_symmetry.space_group_name_H-M   'P 1'
#
loop_
_entity.id
_entity.type
_entity.pdbx_description
1 polymer ?
#
loop_
_entity_poly.entity_id
_entity_poly.type
_entity_poly.pdbx_seq_one_letter_code
_entity_poly.pdbx_strand_id
1 'polypeptide(L)'
;MPPPRPEAPPPAASSRLAQSIKGVDHAGEPAPRPLERFRDAARFVAALMPREGETGLVDEELREARDPRHRYREYAQPAHRQWVASGDNARENFFAWMDARPQLEINLARPGQPPRMARLGDAPQVSYLSDAAARQPYLAEVADGVWRRPDGTAIDTTGSNGKLGMPGYAILVLDRDDRLFVHDAVLGRLHHTSASAGKPVRAAAMIELREGKARSLVLSSGHYMSDLDDLERLLAFLDGKMDLSKLAVLAPHEDRAELAEVLAPYRQARR
;
A
#
# COMPACT_ATOMS: atom_id res chain seq x y z
N MET A 1 53.27 60.16 -13.49
CA MET A 1 51.93 60.55 -13.00
C MET A 1 51.04 59.32 -13.05
N PRO A 2 50.21 59.07 -12.01
CA PRO A 2 49.44 57.84 -11.88
C PRO A 2 48.36 57.68 -12.96
N PRO A 3 48.00 56.43 -13.31
CA PRO A 3 47.18 56.08 -14.46
C PRO A 3 45.67 56.38 -14.28
N PRO A 4 44.91 56.48 -15.38
CA PRO A 4 43.46 56.70 -15.34
C PRO A 4 42.71 55.51 -14.70
N ARG A 5 41.59 55.84 -14.03
CA ARG A 5 40.69 54.89 -13.36
C ARG A 5 40.05 53.92 -14.37
N PRO A 6 39.80 52.65 -14.00
CA PRO A 6 39.18 51.67 -14.89
C PRO A 6 37.69 51.99 -15.15
N GLU A 7 37.28 51.89 -16.41
CA GLU A 7 35.90 52.01 -16.87
C GLU A 7 35.04 50.82 -16.41
N ALA A 8 33.76 51.09 -16.15
CA ALA A 8 32.77 50.09 -15.76
C ALA A 8 32.41 49.15 -16.92
N PRO A 9 32.09 47.87 -16.65
CA PRO A 9 31.81 46.90 -17.69
C PRO A 9 30.46 47.20 -18.40
N PRO A 10 30.36 46.91 -19.72
CA PRO A 10 29.15 47.16 -20.49
C PRO A 10 28.00 46.20 -20.11
N PRO A 11 26.74 46.60 -20.33
CA PRO A 11 25.57 45.81 -19.96
C PRO A 11 25.49 44.51 -20.77
N ALA A 12 25.19 43.41 -20.08
CA ALA A 12 25.11 42.08 -20.65
C ALA A 12 24.04 41.99 -21.75
N ALA A 13 24.45 41.47 -22.90
CA ALA A 13 23.58 41.19 -24.04
C ALA A 13 22.54 40.12 -23.67
N SER A 14 21.26 40.51 -23.76
CA SER A 14 20.11 39.64 -23.62
C SER A 14 20.08 38.64 -24.79
N SER A 15 20.44 37.38 -24.51
CA SER A 15 20.35 36.29 -25.47
C SER A 15 18.89 35.91 -25.69
N ARG A 16 18.45 36.09 -26.95
CA ARG A 16 17.16 35.67 -27.49
C ARG A 16 17.03 34.15 -27.41
N LEU A 17 16.23 33.68 -26.47
CA LEU A 17 15.45 32.43 -26.57
C LEU A 17 14.16 32.56 -25.73
N ALA A 18 13.54 33.74 -25.79
CA ALA A 18 12.21 34.01 -25.28
C ALA A 18 11.29 34.24 -26.47
N GLN A 19 10.60 33.19 -26.92
CA GLN A 19 9.25 33.23 -27.51
C GLN A 19 8.83 31.82 -27.98
N SER A 20 7.95 31.20 -27.18
CA SER A 20 6.76 30.43 -27.60
C SER A 20 6.48 29.25 -26.66
N ILE A 21 5.86 29.54 -25.52
CA ILE A 21 4.74 28.73 -25.01
C ILE A 21 3.70 29.71 -24.47
N LYS A 22 2.86 30.22 -25.38
CA LYS A 22 1.57 30.81 -25.02
C LYS A 22 0.57 29.66 -24.91
N GLY A 23 -0.16 29.62 -23.80
CA GLY A 23 -1.45 28.94 -23.70
C GLY A 23 -1.41 27.44 -23.42
N VAL A 24 -1.26 27.08 -22.17
CA VAL A 24 -2.17 26.08 -21.59
C VAL A 24 -2.79 26.75 -20.39
N ASP A 25 -3.93 27.40 -20.61
CA ASP A 25 -4.85 27.67 -19.52
C ASP A 25 -5.18 26.30 -18.93
N HIS A 26 -4.57 25.97 -17.78
CA HIS A 26 -5.22 25.06 -16.85
C HIS A 26 -6.45 25.81 -16.36
N ALA A 27 -7.52 25.74 -17.15
CA ALA A 27 -8.87 25.80 -16.63
C ALA A 27 -8.92 24.67 -15.59
N GLY A 28 -8.58 24.99 -14.35
CA GLY A 28 -8.82 24.11 -13.22
C GLY A 28 -10.28 23.74 -13.29
N GLU A 29 -10.57 22.45 -13.41
CA GLU A 29 -11.95 21.97 -13.45
C GLU A 29 -12.72 22.66 -12.31
N PRO A 30 -13.89 23.23 -12.60
CA PRO A 30 -14.68 23.91 -11.58
C PRO A 30 -14.88 22.92 -10.44
N ALA A 31 -14.50 23.33 -9.23
CA ALA A 31 -14.50 22.44 -8.10
C ALA A 31 -15.90 21.81 -7.96
N PRO A 32 -16.00 20.48 -7.80
CA PRO A 32 -17.25 19.75 -7.97
C PRO A 32 -18.34 20.33 -7.05
N ARG A 33 -19.59 20.31 -7.53
CA ARG A 33 -20.72 20.87 -6.78
C ARG A 33 -20.87 20.15 -5.44
N PRO A 34 -21.43 20.79 -4.39
CA PRO A 34 -21.53 20.18 -3.06
C PRO A 34 -22.16 18.78 -3.04
N LEU A 35 -23.18 18.55 -3.89
CA LEU A 35 -23.84 17.25 -4.03
C LEU A 35 -22.94 16.19 -4.70
N GLU A 36 -22.10 16.59 -5.65
CA GLU A 36 -21.15 15.71 -6.33
C GLU A 36 -20.04 15.30 -5.36
N ARG A 37 -19.47 16.25 -4.61
CA ARG A 37 -18.51 15.97 -3.53
C ARG A 37 -19.07 14.99 -2.50
N PHE A 38 -20.33 15.17 -2.09
CA PHE A 38 -20.98 14.27 -1.16
C PHE A 38 -21.13 12.85 -1.75
N ARG A 39 -21.56 12.74 -3.01
CA ARG A 39 -21.69 11.45 -3.70
C ARG A 39 -20.34 10.75 -3.88
N ASP A 40 -19.29 11.49 -4.21
CA ASP A 40 -17.95 10.95 -4.39
C ASP A 40 -17.38 10.46 -3.05
N ALA A 41 -17.55 11.23 -1.97
CA ALA A 41 -17.18 10.80 -0.63
C ALA A 41 -17.97 9.56 -0.17
N ALA A 42 -19.28 9.51 -0.42
CA ALA A 42 -20.11 8.36 -0.10
C ALA A 42 -19.69 7.11 -0.89
N ARG A 43 -19.40 7.25 -2.20
CA ARG A 43 -18.89 6.15 -3.03
C ARG A 43 -17.52 5.66 -2.55
N PHE A 44 -16.63 6.58 -2.16
CA PHE A 44 -15.33 6.23 -1.60
C PHE A 44 -15.48 5.43 -0.31
N VAL A 45 -16.27 5.92 0.66
CA VAL A 45 -16.50 5.21 1.92
C VAL A 45 -17.14 3.85 1.68
N ALA A 46 -18.17 3.77 0.83
CA ALA A 46 -18.81 2.50 0.50
C ALA A 46 -17.85 1.51 -0.16
N ALA A 47 -16.91 1.98 -0.99
CA ALA A 47 -15.92 1.13 -1.62
C ALA A 47 -14.91 0.52 -0.63
N LEU A 48 -14.72 1.14 0.54
CA LEU A 48 -13.86 0.64 1.63
C LEU A 48 -14.56 -0.36 2.55
N MET A 49 -15.88 -0.55 2.41
CA MET A 49 -16.63 -1.46 3.26
C MET A 49 -16.62 -2.89 2.71
N PRO A 50 -16.28 -3.90 3.53
CA PRO A 50 -16.27 -5.28 3.09
C PRO A 50 -17.68 -5.74 2.75
N ARG A 51 -17.77 -6.53 1.68
CA ARG A 51 -18.94 -7.34 1.35
C ARG A 51 -18.83 -8.71 2.00
N GLU A 52 -19.88 -9.51 1.92
CA GLU A 52 -19.81 -10.92 2.28
C GLU A 52 -18.67 -11.61 1.51
N GLY A 53 -17.80 -12.32 2.24
CA GLY A 53 -16.61 -12.96 1.66
C GLY A 53 -15.42 -12.03 1.38
N GLU A 54 -15.45 -10.78 1.85
CA GLU A 54 -14.33 -9.84 1.77
C GLU A 54 -13.85 -9.43 3.17
N THR A 55 -12.54 -9.20 3.29
CA THR A 55 -11.89 -8.71 4.50
C THR A 55 -11.50 -7.25 4.32
N GLY A 56 -11.99 -6.40 5.22
CA GLY A 56 -11.71 -4.96 5.24
C GLY A 56 -10.41 -4.62 5.97
N LEU A 57 -10.04 -3.34 5.94
CA LEU A 57 -8.95 -2.83 6.76
C LEU A 57 -9.38 -2.75 8.22
N VAL A 58 -8.46 -3.03 9.14
CA VAL A 58 -8.66 -2.66 10.56
C VAL A 58 -8.71 -1.14 10.72
N ASP A 59 -9.39 -0.66 11.76
CA ASP A 59 -9.72 0.76 11.95
C ASP A 59 -8.49 1.69 11.93
N GLU A 60 -7.36 1.25 12.48
CA GLU A 60 -6.12 2.02 12.47
C GLU A 60 -5.60 2.27 11.05
N GLU A 61 -5.70 1.25 10.19
CA GLU A 61 -5.18 1.24 8.82
C GLU A 61 -6.11 2.00 7.88
N LEU A 62 -7.40 2.02 8.21
CA LEU A 62 -8.39 2.80 7.49
C LEU A 62 -8.08 4.31 7.49
N ARG A 63 -7.38 4.81 8.52
CA ARG A 63 -6.95 6.21 8.58
C ARG A 63 -5.89 6.56 7.53
N GLU A 64 -4.95 5.66 7.26
CA GLU A 64 -3.96 5.83 6.20
C GLU A 64 -4.63 5.79 4.82
N ALA A 65 -5.53 4.83 4.61
CA ALA A 65 -6.28 4.71 3.36
C ALA A 65 -7.21 5.93 3.11
N ARG A 66 -7.74 6.54 4.16
CA ARG A 66 -8.60 7.74 4.09
C ARG A 66 -7.82 9.06 4.00
N ASP A 67 -6.53 9.07 4.32
CA ASP A 67 -5.70 10.27 4.18
C ASP A 67 -5.52 10.59 2.69
N PRO A 68 -5.93 11.77 2.20
CA PRO A 68 -5.73 12.14 0.80
C PRO A 68 -4.25 12.14 0.37
N ARG A 69 -3.32 12.24 1.33
CA ARG A 69 -1.87 12.20 1.10
C ARG A 69 -1.27 10.82 1.41
N HIS A 70 -2.08 9.86 1.84
CA HIS A 70 -1.68 8.50 2.22
C HIS A 70 -0.44 8.45 3.12
N ARG A 71 -0.34 9.36 4.11
CA ARG A 71 0.82 9.43 5.01
C ARG A 71 0.89 8.16 5.85
N TYR A 72 2.08 7.58 5.90
CA TYR A 72 2.34 6.31 6.54
C TYR A 72 1.90 6.31 8.01
N ARG A 73 1.18 5.24 8.40
CA ARG A 73 0.54 5.14 9.71
C ARG A 73 1.46 5.39 10.91
N GLU A 74 2.75 5.03 10.80
CA GLU A 74 3.71 5.23 11.90
C GLU A 74 3.84 6.70 12.29
N TYR A 75 3.58 7.62 11.35
CA TYR A 75 3.55 9.07 11.58
C TYR A 75 2.14 9.52 11.97
N ALA A 76 1.11 9.02 11.27
CA ALA A 76 -0.27 9.45 11.48
C ALA A 76 -0.82 9.07 12.87
N GLN A 77 -0.45 7.92 13.43
CA GLN A 77 -0.96 7.46 14.73
C GLN A 77 -0.52 8.34 15.92
N PRO A 78 0.78 8.62 16.13
CA PRO A 78 1.19 9.55 17.19
C PRO A 78 0.68 10.98 16.94
N ALA A 79 0.63 11.44 15.69
CA ALA A 79 0.04 12.73 15.33
C ALA A 79 -1.45 12.81 15.74
N HIS A 80 -2.22 11.75 15.52
CA HIS A 80 -3.62 11.69 15.93
C HIS A 80 -3.79 11.80 17.44
N ARG A 81 -2.93 11.12 18.22
CA ARG A 81 -2.96 11.23 19.69
C ARG A 81 -2.70 12.66 20.14
N GLN A 82 -1.75 13.35 19.51
CA GLN A 82 -1.43 14.74 19.82
C GLN A 82 -2.55 15.71 19.43
N TRP A 83 -3.20 15.50 18.27
CA TRP A 83 -4.36 16.26 17.83
C TRP A 83 -5.57 16.11 18.77
N VAL A 84 -5.83 14.91 19.26
CA VAL A 84 -6.87 14.68 20.27
C VAL A 84 -6.49 15.35 21.61
N ALA A 85 -5.24 15.20 22.03
CA ALA A 85 -4.76 15.77 23.29
C ALA A 85 -4.71 17.31 23.30
N SER A 86 -4.53 17.95 22.14
CA SER A 86 -4.56 19.41 22.04
C SER A 86 -5.96 20.00 22.09
N GLY A 87 -7.01 19.19 21.90
CA GLY A 87 -8.40 19.64 21.78
C GLY A 87 -8.72 20.30 20.43
N ASP A 88 -7.77 20.29 19.48
CA ASP A 88 -7.98 20.85 18.13
C ASP A 88 -9.03 20.06 17.34
N ASN A 89 -9.30 18.82 17.75
CA ASN A 89 -10.34 17.97 17.17
C ASN A 89 -11.76 18.54 17.27
N ALA A 90 -12.00 19.51 18.14
CA ALA A 90 -13.26 20.24 18.21
C ALA A 90 -13.41 21.32 17.11
N ARG A 91 -12.32 21.67 16.41
CA ARG A 91 -12.27 22.85 15.52
C ARG A 91 -11.76 22.55 14.12
N GLU A 92 -10.87 21.57 13.97
CA GLU A 92 -10.18 21.28 12.71
C GLU A 92 -10.15 19.78 12.44
N ASN A 93 -10.38 19.37 11.18
CA ASN A 93 -10.24 17.97 10.77
C ASN A 93 -8.78 17.52 10.88
N PHE A 94 -8.57 16.27 11.30
CA PHE A 94 -7.24 15.70 11.52
C PHE A 94 -6.27 15.89 10.34
N PHE A 95 -6.71 15.67 9.09
CA PHE A 95 -5.82 15.77 7.93
C PHE A 95 -5.39 17.22 7.65
N ALA A 96 -6.30 18.18 7.81
CA ALA A 96 -5.98 19.62 7.69
C ALA A 96 -5.04 20.06 8.81
N TRP A 97 -5.30 19.56 10.03
CA TRP A 97 -4.44 19.83 11.19
C TRP A 97 -3.00 19.38 10.95
N MET A 98 -2.81 18.21 10.35
CA MET A 98 -1.49 17.72 9.96
C MET A 98 -0.86 18.56 8.83
N ASP A 99 -1.63 18.93 7.81
CA ASP A 99 -1.15 19.72 6.67
C ASP A 99 -0.66 21.11 7.10
N ALA A 100 -1.31 21.73 8.09
CA ALA A 100 -0.90 23.01 8.66
C ALA A 100 0.37 22.93 9.53
N ARG A 101 0.87 21.73 9.85
CA ARG A 101 1.91 21.51 10.86
C ARG A 101 3.05 20.59 10.37
N PRO A 102 3.70 20.87 9.23
CA PRO A 102 4.77 20.02 8.71
C PRO A 102 6.00 19.95 9.63
N GLN A 103 6.24 21.00 10.43
CA GLN A 103 7.38 21.07 11.35
C GLN A 103 7.10 20.48 12.73
N LEU A 104 5.91 19.92 12.96
CA LEU A 104 5.57 19.31 14.24
C LEU A 104 6.46 18.09 14.51
N GLU A 105 7.11 18.07 15.67
CA GLU A 105 7.87 16.91 16.12
C GLU A 105 6.94 15.88 16.75
N ILE A 106 7.05 14.64 16.29
CA ILE A 106 6.27 13.50 16.77
C ILE A 106 7.20 12.38 17.23
N ASN A 107 6.77 11.66 18.28
CA ASN A 107 7.49 10.49 18.77
C ASN A 107 7.00 9.21 18.07
N LEU A 108 7.87 8.62 17.25
CA LEU A 108 7.63 7.38 16.53
C LEU A 108 8.05 6.13 17.33
N ALA A 109 8.52 6.29 18.58
CA ALA A 109 8.89 5.17 19.43
C ALA A 109 7.65 4.44 19.97
N ARG A 110 7.75 3.11 20.07
CA ARG A 110 6.72 2.32 20.77
C ARG A 110 6.85 2.50 22.29
N PRO A 111 5.79 2.22 23.08
CA PRO A 111 5.90 2.19 24.52
C PRO A 111 7.07 1.32 24.98
N GLY A 112 7.90 1.85 25.88
CA GLY A 112 9.09 1.16 26.41
C GLY A 112 10.36 1.28 25.56
N GLN A 113 10.33 1.98 24.42
CA GLN A 113 11.51 2.27 23.59
C GLN A 113 12.02 3.70 23.81
N PRO A 114 13.32 3.97 23.57
CA PRO A 114 13.84 5.33 23.59
C PRO A 114 13.12 6.20 22.55
N PRO A 115 12.88 7.51 22.85
CA PRO A 115 12.18 8.40 21.93
C PRO A 115 12.85 8.44 20.55
N ARG A 116 12.03 8.36 19.50
CA ARG A 116 12.47 8.47 18.11
C ARG A 116 11.72 9.63 17.47
N MET A 117 12.33 10.81 17.51
CA MET A 117 11.70 12.04 16.99
C MET A 117 11.76 12.06 15.47
N ALA A 118 10.68 12.53 14.86
CA ALA A 118 10.62 12.85 13.44
C ALA A 118 9.71 14.06 13.22
N ARG A 119 9.90 14.76 12.10
CA ARG A 119 8.95 15.81 11.70
C ARG A 119 7.79 15.19 10.95
N LEU A 120 6.59 15.68 11.22
CA LEU A 120 5.38 15.20 10.56
C LEU A 120 5.42 15.39 9.03
N GLY A 121 6.05 16.46 8.55
CA GLY A 121 6.24 16.73 7.13
C GLY A 121 7.13 15.72 6.40
N ASP A 122 7.96 14.98 7.14
CA ASP A 122 8.84 13.94 6.59
C ASP A 122 8.14 12.57 6.49
N ALA A 123 6.84 12.50 6.79
CA ALA A 123 6.06 11.27 6.72
C ALA A 123 6.13 10.66 5.31
N PRO A 124 6.59 9.40 5.18
CA PRO A 124 6.50 8.66 3.93
C PRO A 124 5.04 8.58 3.45
N GLN A 125 4.84 8.46 2.14
CA GLN A 125 3.53 8.29 1.53
C GLN A 125 3.41 6.90 0.95
N VAL A 126 2.39 6.17 1.39
CA VAL A 126 2.07 4.85 0.87
C VAL A 126 1.49 5.02 -0.54
N SER A 127 2.03 4.25 -1.48
CA SER A 127 1.59 4.25 -2.87
C SER A 127 0.36 3.36 -3.00
N TYR A 128 -0.83 3.97 -2.95
CA TYR A 128 -2.09 3.30 -3.27
C TYR A 128 -2.24 3.24 -4.80
N LEU A 129 -2.07 2.06 -5.38
CA LEU A 129 -2.10 1.84 -6.83
C LEU A 129 -3.55 1.91 -7.30
N SER A 130 -4.02 3.10 -7.63
CA SER A 130 -5.45 3.34 -7.87
C SER A 130 -5.88 3.11 -9.32
N ASP A 131 -4.98 3.29 -10.29
CA ASP A 131 -5.23 3.04 -11.70
C ASP A 131 -4.70 1.67 -12.17
N ALA A 132 -5.24 1.19 -13.29
CA ALA A 132 -4.89 -0.13 -13.84
C ALA A 132 -3.43 -0.20 -14.32
N ALA A 133 -2.87 0.90 -14.84
CA ALA A 133 -1.50 0.92 -15.35
C ALA A 133 -0.48 0.79 -14.21
N ALA A 134 -0.74 1.43 -13.06
CA ALA A 134 0.08 1.32 -11.85
C ALA A 134 0.03 -0.09 -11.22
N ARG A 135 -1.09 -0.79 -11.39
CA ARG A 135 -1.28 -2.17 -10.90
C ARG A 135 -0.67 -3.23 -11.81
N GLN A 136 -0.62 -2.97 -13.12
CA GLN A 136 -0.19 -3.93 -14.15
C GLN A 136 1.12 -4.66 -13.83
N PRO A 137 2.20 -3.98 -13.34
CA PRO A 137 3.48 -4.66 -13.07
C PRO A 137 3.41 -5.68 -11.93
N TYR A 138 2.38 -5.58 -11.09
CA TYR A 138 2.24 -6.40 -9.88
C TYR A 138 1.20 -7.51 -10.05
N LEU A 139 0.46 -7.53 -11.15
CA LEU A 139 -0.44 -8.64 -11.46
C LEU A 139 0.32 -9.95 -11.50
N ALA A 140 -0.34 -10.99 -11.05
CA ALA A 140 0.12 -12.37 -11.12
C ALA A 140 -0.99 -13.24 -11.69
N GLU A 141 -0.59 -14.21 -12.50
CA GLU A 141 -1.44 -15.23 -13.07
C GLU A 141 -0.86 -16.59 -12.69
N VAL A 142 -1.71 -17.56 -12.39
CA VAL A 142 -1.28 -18.91 -12.07
C VAL A 142 -1.98 -19.89 -13.00
N ALA A 143 -1.17 -20.60 -13.79
CA ALA A 143 -1.60 -21.60 -14.74
C ALA A 143 -0.60 -22.75 -14.75
N ASP A 144 -1.08 -23.99 -14.82
CA ASP A 144 -0.27 -25.21 -14.84
C ASP A 144 0.78 -25.27 -13.71
N GLY A 145 0.42 -24.74 -12.53
CA GLY A 145 1.30 -24.69 -11.36
C GLY A 145 2.39 -23.63 -11.40
N VAL A 146 2.38 -22.73 -12.39
CA VAL A 146 3.39 -21.68 -12.56
C VAL A 146 2.78 -20.29 -12.40
N TRP A 147 3.37 -19.51 -11.50
CA TRP A 147 3.07 -18.11 -11.24
C TRP A 147 3.86 -17.22 -12.18
N ARG A 148 3.13 -16.41 -12.96
CA ARG A 148 3.70 -15.55 -14.00
C ARG A 148 3.14 -14.13 -13.92
N ARG A 149 3.91 -13.18 -14.43
CA ARG A 149 3.40 -11.85 -14.80
C ARG A 149 2.54 -11.98 -16.07
N PRO A 150 1.68 -10.99 -16.38
CA PRO A 150 0.90 -10.98 -17.62
C PRO A 150 1.75 -11.04 -18.90
N ASP A 151 3.03 -10.67 -18.83
CA ASP A 151 3.99 -10.79 -19.95
C ASP A 151 4.58 -12.22 -20.11
N GLY A 152 4.16 -13.17 -19.27
CA GLY A 152 4.63 -14.55 -19.26
C GLY A 152 5.87 -14.81 -18.39
N THR A 153 6.49 -13.77 -17.82
CA THR A 153 7.70 -13.92 -16.98
C THR A 153 7.37 -14.65 -15.70
N ALA A 154 8.13 -15.69 -15.36
CA ALA A 154 7.96 -16.40 -14.09
C ALA A 154 8.30 -15.48 -12.91
N ILE A 155 7.48 -15.52 -11.85
CA ILE A 155 7.71 -14.70 -10.66
C ILE A 155 8.67 -15.42 -9.72
N ASP A 156 9.69 -14.71 -9.25
CA ASP A 156 10.63 -15.19 -8.24
C ASP A 156 10.77 -14.16 -7.12
N THR A 157 10.59 -14.58 -5.87
CA THR A 157 10.64 -13.70 -4.70
C THR A 157 11.94 -13.81 -3.91
N THR A 158 12.95 -14.54 -4.42
CA THR A 158 14.21 -14.81 -3.68
C THR A 158 14.94 -13.53 -3.31
N GLY A 159 14.92 -12.54 -4.21
CA GLY A 159 15.50 -11.21 -3.99
C GLY A 159 14.62 -10.27 -3.17
N SER A 160 13.41 -10.68 -2.77
CA SER A 160 12.51 -9.81 -2.00
C SER A 160 13.01 -9.63 -0.57
N ASN A 161 13.02 -8.39 -0.09
CA ASN A 161 13.31 -8.10 1.31
C ASN A 161 12.20 -8.60 2.26
N GLY A 162 10.98 -8.78 1.71
CA GLY A 162 9.78 -9.14 2.46
C GLY A 162 9.45 -8.20 3.62
N LYS A 163 8.54 -8.66 4.49
CA LYS A 163 8.31 -7.99 5.77
C LYS A 163 9.48 -8.27 6.72
N LEU A 164 9.59 -7.48 7.80
CA LEU A 164 10.64 -7.65 8.81
C LEU A 164 10.68 -9.12 9.29
N GLY A 165 11.82 -9.79 9.10
CA GLY A 165 12.01 -11.20 9.47
C GLY A 165 11.52 -12.22 8.44
N MET A 166 11.10 -11.80 7.24
CA MET A 166 10.59 -12.67 6.18
C MET A 166 11.32 -12.45 4.83
N PRO A 167 12.67 -12.50 4.78
CA PRO A 167 13.38 -12.37 3.52
C PRO A 167 12.96 -13.49 2.55
N GLY A 168 12.88 -13.17 1.27
CA GLY A 168 12.47 -14.11 0.23
C GLY A 168 10.95 -14.26 0.05
N TYR A 169 10.14 -13.53 0.84
CA TYR A 169 8.68 -13.50 0.72
C TYR A 169 8.20 -12.18 0.14
N ALA A 170 7.19 -12.25 -0.73
CA ALA A 170 6.48 -11.08 -1.25
C ALA A 170 5.08 -10.97 -0.66
N ILE A 171 4.47 -9.80 -0.79
CA ILE A 171 3.05 -9.57 -0.51
C ILE A 171 2.22 -10.29 -1.57
N LEU A 172 1.19 -11.01 -1.13
CA LEU A 172 0.15 -11.62 -1.95
C LEU A 172 -1.20 -10.99 -1.60
N VAL A 173 -1.95 -10.57 -2.60
CA VAL A 173 -3.33 -10.08 -2.45
C VAL A 173 -4.21 -10.71 -3.52
N LEU A 174 -5.35 -11.27 -3.12
CA LEU A 174 -6.46 -11.63 -4.00
C LEU A 174 -7.56 -10.58 -3.83
N ASP A 175 -7.76 -9.73 -4.85
CA ASP A 175 -8.78 -8.70 -4.78
C ASP A 175 -10.21 -9.26 -4.96
N ARG A 176 -11.21 -8.38 -4.89
CA ARG A 176 -12.63 -8.74 -5.07
C ARG A 176 -13.02 -9.14 -6.49
N ASP A 177 -12.18 -8.80 -7.46
CA ASP A 177 -12.40 -9.11 -8.89
C ASP A 177 -11.57 -10.34 -9.30
N ASP A 178 -11.10 -11.12 -8.32
CA ASP A 178 -10.29 -12.33 -8.54
C ASP A 178 -8.96 -12.09 -9.26
N ARG A 179 -8.39 -10.89 -9.08
CA ARG A 179 -7.04 -10.57 -9.54
C ARG A 179 -6.03 -10.82 -8.44
N LEU A 180 -4.98 -11.55 -8.79
CA LEU A 180 -3.83 -11.75 -7.91
C LEU A 180 -2.79 -10.67 -8.11
N PHE A 181 -2.26 -10.17 -7.01
CA PHE A 181 -1.13 -9.24 -6.98
C PHE A 181 0.00 -9.83 -6.15
N VAL A 182 1.21 -9.80 -6.71
CA VAL A 182 2.44 -10.18 -6.03
C VAL A 182 3.47 -9.06 -6.16
N HIS A 183 3.88 -8.48 -5.03
CA HIS A 183 4.85 -7.39 -5.01
C HIS A 183 5.69 -7.36 -3.73
N ASP A 184 6.81 -6.66 -3.76
CA ASP A 184 7.65 -6.52 -2.58
C ASP A 184 6.97 -5.68 -1.50
N ALA A 185 7.24 -6.03 -0.25
CA ALA A 185 6.94 -5.15 0.87
C ALA A 185 8.01 -4.06 0.94
N VAL A 186 7.61 -2.80 0.78
CA VAL A 186 8.50 -1.64 0.89
C VAL A 186 8.00 -0.78 2.04
N LEU A 187 8.79 -0.70 3.11
CA LEU A 187 8.42 0.03 4.33
C LEU A 187 8.03 1.47 4.00
N GLY A 188 6.88 1.91 4.52
CA GLY A 188 6.33 3.24 4.26
C GLY A 188 5.90 3.54 2.82
N ARG A 189 5.94 2.57 1.89
CA ARG A 189 5.63 2.80 0.46
C ARG A 189 4.72 1.77 -0.18
N LEU A 190 5.03 0.46 -0.09
CA LEU A 190 4.24 -0.60 -0.70
C LEU A 190 3.85 -1.64 0.36
N HIS A 191 2.56 -1.73 0.64
CA HIS A 191 1.96 -2.66 1.61
C HIS A 191 0.84 -3.48 0.95
N HIS A 192 0.23 -4.40 1.68
CA HIS A 192 -0.92 -5.17 1.21
C HIS A 192 -2.04 -4.27 0.65
N THR A 193 -2.25 -3.12 1.29
CA THR A 193 -3.27 -2.14 0.91
C THR A 193 -2.97 -1.41 -0.40
N SER A 194 -1.72 -1.42 -0.85
CA SER A 194 -1.30 -0.72 -2.07
C SER A 194 -1.98 -1.27 -3.31
N ALA A 195 -2.01 -2.61 -3.47
CA ALA A 195 -2.56 -3.26 -4.66
C ALA A 195 -4.09 -3.10 -4.78
N SER A 196 -4.80 -3.16 -3.66
CA SER A 196 -6.25 -2.99 -3.59
C SER A 196 -6.68 -1.53 -3.60
N ALA A 197 -5.74 -0.59 -3.46
CA ALA A 197 -6.00 0.81 -3.12
C ALA A 197 -6.87 0.94 -1.84
N GLY A 198 -6.55 0.16 -0.81
CA GLY A 198 -7.21 0.19 0.50
C GLY A 198 -8.60 -0.44 0.52
N LYS A 199 -9.09 -0.93 -0.62
CA LYS A 199 -10.37 -1.63 -0.71
C LYS A 199 -10.27 -3.00 -0.03
N PRO A 200 -11.38 -3.55 0.49
CA PRO A 200 -11.45 -4.92 0.94
C PRO A 200 -10.99 -5.93 -0.11
N VAL A 201 -10.42 -7.02 0.37
CA VAL A 201 -9.81 -8.11 -0.41
C VAL A 201 -10.47 -9.43 -0.07
N ARG A 202 -10.38 -10.44 -0.94
CA ARG A 202 -10.86 -11.79 -0.61
C ARG A 202 -9.87 -12.56 0.26
N ALA A 203 -8.59 -12.26 0.11
CA ALA A 203 -7.51 -12.80 0.92
C ALA A 203 -6.23 -11.97 0.77
N ALA A 204 -5.41 -11.95 1.82
CA ALA A 204 -4.08 -11.36 1.79
C ALA A 204 -3.09 -12.20 2.59
N ALA A 205 -1.90 -12.42 2.05
CA ALA A 205 -0.87 -13.25 2.67
C ALA A 205 0.53 -12.79 2.28
N MET A 206 1.55 -13.47 2.79
CA MET A 206 2.90 -13.43 2.25
C MET A 206 3.14 -14.73 1.48
N ILE A 207 3.84 -14.67 0.35
CA ILE A 207 4.12 -15.84 -0.49
C ILE A 207 5.61 -15.93 -0.84
N GLU A 208 6.13 -17.15 -0.83
CA GLU A 208 7.43 -17.49 -1.36
C GLU A 208 7.28 -18.17 -2.72
N LEU A 209 7.82 -17.56 -3.76
CA LEU A 209 7.90 -18.11 -5.11
C LEU A 209 9.36 -18.33 -5.50
N ARG A 210 9.65 -19.49 -6.08
CA ARG A 210 10.95 -19.87 -6.64
C ARG A 210 10.74 -20.38 -8.04
N GLU A 211 11.31 -19.70 -9.03
CA GLU A 211 11.16 -20.05 -10.45
C GLU A 211 9.67 -20.22 -10.86
N GLY A 212 8.80 -19.33 -10.38
CA GLY A 212 7.35 -19.39 -10.61
C GLY A 212 6.60 -20.45 -9.81
N LYS A 213 7.24 -21.21 -8.92
CA LYS A 213 6.57 -22.22 -8.09
C LYS A 213 6.37 -21.72 -6.68
N ALA A 214 5.13 -21.81 -6.18
CA ALA A 214 4.82 -21.49 -4.79
C ALA A 214 5.39 -22.57 -3.85
N ARG A 215 6.17 -22.12 -2.86
CA ARG A 215 6.82 -22.97 -1.87
C ARG A 215 6.13 -22.88 -0.52
N SER A 216 5.86 -21.66 -0.11
CA SER A 216 5.23 -21.39 1.18
C SER A 216 4.31 -20.18 1.11
N LEU A 217 3.31 -20.20 1.98
CA LEU A 217 2.37 -19.13 2.20
C LEU A 217 2.29 -18.86 3.70
N VAL A 218 2.33 -17.59 4.08
CA VAL A 218 2.20 -17.18 5.48
C VAL A 218 1.03 -16.22 5.60
N LEU A 219 0.05 -16.57 6.43
CA LEU A 219 -1.11 -15.75 6.72
C LEU A 219 -0.69 -14.59 7.65
N SER A 220 -0.10 -13.57 7.02
CA SER A 220 0.44 -12.38 7.70
C SER A 220 0.24 -11.14 6.84
N SER A 221 -1.01 -10.69 6.73
CA SER A 221 -1.34 -9.48 5.99
C SER A 221 -1.21 -8.19 6.81
N GLY A 222 -1.30 -8.27 8.14
CA GLY A 222 -1.14 -7.14 9.06
C GLY A 222 -2.27 -6.12 8.95
N HIS A 223 -2.43 -5.51 7.77
CA HIS A 223 -3.44 -4.48 7.50
C HIS A 223 -4.86 -5.04 7.36
N TYR A 224 -4.98 -6.20 6.75
CA TYR A 224 -6.25 -6.91 6.58
C TYR A 224 -6.51 -7.92 7.69
N MET A 225 -5.48 -8.32 8.46
CA MET A 225 -5.55 -9.41 9.45
C MET A 225 -6.32 -10.63 8.93
N SER A 226 -5.93 -11.11 7.75
CA SER A 226 -6.54 -12.28 7.13
C SER A 226 -6.50 -13.48 8.05
N ASP A 227 -7.62 -14.20 8.10
CA ASP A 227 -7.89 -15.34 8.97
C ASP A 227 -8.02 -16.64 8.17
N LEU A 228 -8.52 -17.70 8.82
CA LEU A 228 -8.70 -18.99 8.17
C LEU A 228 -9.77 -18.99 7.07
N ASP A 229 -10.81 -18.15 7.17
CA ASP A 229 -11.82 -18.02 6.10
C ASP A 229 -11.22 -17.39 4.83
N ASP A 230 -10.36 -16.38 5.00
CA ASP A 230 -9.57 -15.80 3.90
C ASP A 230 -8.65 -16.85 3.26
N LEU A 231 -8.00 -17.66 4.09
CA LEU A 231 -7.14 -18.74 3.61
C LEU A 231 -7.93 -19.76 2.80
N GLU A 232 -9.10 -20.20 3.28
CA GLU A 232 -9.98 -21.10 2.54
C GLU A 232 -10.37 -20.53 1.18
N ARG A 233 -10.79 -19.26 1.14
CA ARG A 233 -11.12 -18.56 -0.12
C ARG A 233 -9.94 -18.55 -1.09
N LEU A 234 -8.72 -18.31 -0.60
CA LEU A 234 -7.51 -18.30 -1.42
C LEU A 234 -7.14 -19.69 -1.92
N LEU A 235 -7.20 -20.71 -1.07
CA LEU A 235 -6.90 -22.09 -1.46
C LEU A 235 -7.92 -22.60 -2.48
N ALA A 236 -9.21 -22.33 -2.28
CA ALA A 236 -10.25 -22.64 -3.25
C ALA A 236 -10.01 -21.92 -4.59
N PHE A 237 -9.56 -20.65 -4.56
CA PHE A 237 -9.18 -19.94 -5.77
C PHE A 237 -7.99 -20.59 -6.48
N LEU A 238 -6.98 -21.09 -5.75
CA LEU A 238 -5.78 -21.70 -6.32
C LEU A 238 -5.99 -23.17 -6.75
N ASP A 239 -7.05 -23.81 -6.27
CA ASP A 239 -7.36 -25.18 -6.60
C ASP A 239 -7.58 -25.37 -8.11
N GLY A 240 -7.09 -26.49 -8.64
CA GLY A 240 -7.02 -26.75 -10.07
C GLY A 240 -6.01 -25.91 -10.87
N LYS A 241 -5.45 -24.83 -10.30
CA LYS A 241 -4.42 -24.00 -10.95
C LYS A 241 -3.00 -24.38 -10.56
N MET A 242 -2.81 -24.96 -9.38
CA MET A 242 -1.53 -25.48 -8.90
C MET A 242 -1.69 -26.67 -7.94
N ASP A 243 -0.61 -27.41 -7.70
CA ASP A 243 -0.60 -28.49 -6.69
C ASP A 243 -0.46 -27.91 -5.28
N LEU A 244 -1.56 -27.90 -4.53
CA LEU A 244 -1.62 -27.41 -3.16
C LEU A 244 -1.11 -28.42 -2.12
N SER A 245 -0.95 -29.70 -2.49
CA SER A 245 -0.59 -30.78 -1.54
C SER A 245 0.81 -30.61 -0.92
N LYS A 246 1.67 -29.82 -1.57
CA LYS A 246 3.06 -29.55 -1.16
C LYS A 246 3.31 -28.11 -0.71
N LEU A 247 2.32 -27.22 -0.80
CA LEU A 247 2.45 -25.84 -0.36
C LEU A 247 2.64 -25.82 1.15
N ALA A 248 3.72 -25.23 1.69
CA ALA A 248 3.81 -25.03 3.14
C ALA A 248 2.90 -23.86 3.54
N VAL A 249 2.06 -24.02 4.55
CA VAL A 249 1.18 -22.93 5.03
C VAL A 249 1.44 -22.67 6.50
N LEU A 250 1.69 -21.41 6.84
CA LEU A 250 1.93 -20.94 8.21
C LEU A 250 0.90 -19.89 8.58
N ALA A 251 0.14 -20.12 9.63
CA ALA A 251 -0.80 -19.13 10.18
C ALA A 251 -0.43 -18.86 11.65
N PRO A 252 0.51 -17.93 11.91
CA PRO A 252 1.12 -17.77 13.24
C PRO A 252 0.16 -17.26 14.33
N HIS A 253 -1.03 -16.79 13.94
CA HIS A 253 -2.04 -16.23 14.83
C HIS A 253 -3.31 -17.09 14.91
N GLU A 254 -3.37 -18.19 14.16
CA GLU A 254 -4.54 -19.06 14.08
C GLU A 254 -4.32 -20.36 14.86
N ASP A 255 -5.42 -21.03 15.22
CA ASP A 255 -5.33 -22.33 15.85
C ASP A 255 -4.77 -23.39 14.88
N ARG A 256 -3.91 -24.27 15.41
CA ARG A 256 -3.22 -25.27 14.58
C ARG A 256 -4.14 -26.41 14.15
N ALA A 257 -5.13 -26.78 14.95
CA ALA A 257 -6.09 -27.82 14.60
C ALA A 257 -7.05 -27.30 13.53
N GLU A 258 -7.58 -26.09 13.70
CA GLU A 258 -8.44 -25.43 12.70
C GLU A 258 -7.69 -25.25 11.36
N LEU A 259 -6.44 -24.78 11.39
CA LEU A 259 -5.60 -24.73 10.18
C LEU A 259 -5.44 -26.11 9.52
N ALA A 260 -5.28 -27.18 10.32
CA ALA A 260 -5.15 -28.52 9.77
C ALA A 260 -6.44 -28.99 9.08
N GLU A 261 -7.62 -28.60 9.59
CA GLU A 261 -8.91 -28.87 8.98
C GLU A 261 -9.06 -28.14 7.63
N VAL A 262 -8.74 -26.84 7.59
CA VAL A 262 -8.71 -26.03 6.35
C VAL A 262 -7.83 -26.66 5.27
N LEU A 263 -6.68 -27.22 5.67
CA LEU A 263 -5.72 -27.81 4.73
C LEU A 263 -6.04 -29.25 4.35
N ALA A 264 -6.85 -29.97 5.14
CA ALA A 264 -7.08 -31.40 4.97
C ALA A 264 -7.55 -31.81 3.55
N PRO A 265 -8.49 -31.10 2.89
CA PRO A 265 -8.95 -31.46 1.55
C PRO A 265 -7.80 -31.50 0.53
N TYR A 266 -6.83 -30.60 0.66
CA TYR A 266 -5.72 -30.45 -0.29
C TYR A 266 -4.56 -31.41 -0.03
N ARG A 267 -4.47 -32.00 1.18
CA ARG A 267 -3.42 -32.99 1.52
C ARG A 267 -3.82 -34.42 1.21
N GLN A 268 -5.12 -34.70 1.22
CA GLN A 268 -5.63 -36.06 1.04
C GLN A 268 -5.85 -36.42 -0.43
N ALA A 269 -5.93 -35.42 -1.32
CA ALA A 269 -6.41 -35.61 -2.70
C ALA A 269 -5.48 -36.40 -3.65
N ARG A 270 -4.20 -36.67 -3.31
CA ARG A 270 -3.28 -37.44 -4.17
C ARG A 270 -2.23 -38.23 -3.38
N ARG A 271 -2.57 -39.47 -3.02
CA ARG A 271 -1.59 -40.56 -2.85
C ARG A 271 -1.46 -41.34 -4.15
#